data_AF-A0A943LP20-F1
#
_entry.id   AF-A0A943LP20-F1
#
_cell.length_a   1.000
_cell.length_b   1.000
_cell.length_c   1.000
_cell.angle_alpha   90.00
_cell.angle_beta   90.00
_cell.angle_gamma   90.00
#
_symmetry.space_group_name_H-M   'P 1'
#
loop_
_entity.id
_entity.type
_entity.pdbx_description
1 polymer ?
#
loop_
_entity_poly.entity_id
_entity_poly.type
_entity_poly.pdbx_seq_one_letter_code
_entity_poly.pdbx_strand_id
1 'polypeptide(L)'
;MIKVEIEELKNELGKLNEALDVFSQYSSSFIDETIEAFGGMNSDFTDKMEETLDNMRDTKAEKLYNNLSAYAKSLETLIKDFEETDNSISIQLEGE
;
A
#
# COMPACT_ATOMS: atom_id res chain seq x y z
N MET A 1 -3.47 -1.46 -29.29
CA MET A 1 -3.30 -2.62 -28.38
C MET A 1 -2.50 -2.20 -27.16
N ILE A 2 -1.30 -1.62 -27.31
CA ILE A 2 -0.48 -1.07 -26.20
C ILE A 2 -1.26 -0.09 -25.29
N LYS A 3 -1.98 0.88 -25.85
CA LYS A 3 -2.82 1.81 -25.05
C LYS A 3 -3.94 1.12 -24.23
N VAL A 4 -4.52 0.03 -24.72
CA VAL A 4 -5.58 -0.70 -24.00
C VAL A 4 -4.98 -1.42 -22.78
N GLU A 5 -3.80 -2.02 -22.97
CA GLU A 5 -3.07 -2.71 -21.89
C GLU A 5 -2.53 -1.76 -20.81
N ILE A 6 -2.15 -0.52 -21.18
CA ILE A 6 -1.75 0.51 -20.20
C ILE A 6 -2.93 0.96 -19.33
N GLU A 7 -4.12 1.13 -19.91
CA GLU A 7 -5.31 1.51 -19.14
C GLU A 7 -5.76 0.39 -18.18
N GLU A 8 -5.63 -0.87 -18.58
CA GLU A 8 -5.83 -2.02 -17.69
C GLU A 8 -4.80 -2.02 -16.54
N LEU A 9 -3.53 -1.75 -16.82
CA LEU A 9 -2.48 -1.65 -15.79
C LEU A 9 -2.75 -0.52 -14.80
N LYS A 10 -3.22 0.65 -15.26
CA LYS A 10 -3.62 1.76 -14.38
C LYS A 10 -4.80 1.37 -13.48
N ASN A 11 -5.79 0.66 -14.02
CA ASN A 11 -6.95 0.21 -13.25
C ASN A 11 -6.53 -0.79 -12.15
N GLU A 12 -5.69 -1.78 -12.49
CA GLU A 12 -5.17 -2.74 -11.51
C GLU A 12 -4.26 -2.07 -10.46
N LEU A 13 -3.44 -1.09 -10.86
CA LEU A 13 -2.66 -0.28 -9.92
C LEU A 13 -3.58 0.51 -8.95
N GLY A 14 -4.70 1.04 -9.45
CA GLY A 14 -5.73 1.69 -8.64
C GLY A 14 -6.27 0.75 -7.56
N LYS A 15 -6.67 -0.47 -7.94
CA LYS A 15 -7.16 -1.49 -7.00
C LYS A 15 -6.10 -1.88 -5.96
N LEU A 16 -4.84 -2.00 -6.37
CA LEU A 16 -3.73 -2.28 -5.45
C LEU A 16 -3.55 -1.16 -4.43
N ASN A 17 -3.63 0.10 -4.86
CA ASN A 17 -3.53 1.25 -3.96
C ASN A 17 -4.70 1.32 -2.97
N GLU A 18 -5.93 1.05 -3.42
CA GLU A 18 -7.10 0.94 -2.52
C GLU A 18 -6.92 -0.18 -1.49
N ALA A 19 -6.45 -1.36 -1.93
CA ALA A 19 -6.19 -2.48 -1.05
C ALA A 19 -5.08 -2.17 -0.03
N LEU A 20 -4.03 -1.45 -0.44
CA LEU A 20 -2.96 -0.98 0.43
C LEU A 20 -3.46 0.00 1.49
N ASP A 21 -4.34 0.93 1.11
CA ASP A 21 -4.93 1.91 2.04
C ASP A 21 -5.74 1.20 3.14
N VAL A 22 -6.61 0.26 2.74
CA VAL A 22 -7.36 -0.59 3.69
C VAL A 22 -6.41 -1.41 4.56
N PHE A 23 -5.40 -2.03 3.97
CA PHE A 23 -4.45 -2.88 4.70
C PHE A 23 -3.60 -2.09 5.71
N SER A 24 -3.27 -0.83 5.40
CA SER A 24 -2.48 0.04 6.28
C SER A 24 -3.15 0.25 7.65
N GLN A 25 -4.48 0.32 7.68
CA GLN A 25 -5.30 0.49 8.90
C GLN A 25 -5.17 -0.69 9.87
N TYR A 26 -4.76 -1.86 9.40
CA TYR A 26 -4.60 -3.06 10.22
C TYR A 26 -3.16 -3.32 10.65
N SER A 27 -2.18 -2.59 10.09
CA SER A 27 -0.76 -2.94 10.19
C SER A 27 -0.05 -2.39 11.44
N SER A 28 -0.61 -1.41 12.14
CA SER A 28 -0.05 -0.90 13.41
C SER A 28 -1.04 -0.12 14.26
N SER A 29 -1.84 0.76 13.65
CA SER A 29 -2.72 1.69 14.39
C SER A 29 -3.78 0.99 15.23
N PHE A 30 -4.34 -0.14 14.75
CA PHE A 30 -5.38 -0.85 15.51
C PHE A 30 -4.92 -1.32 16.90
N ILE A 31 -3.69 -1.86 17.00
CA ILE A 31 -3.17 -2.35 18.28
C ILE A 31 -2.76 -1.18 19.17
N ASP A 32 -2.10 -0.17 18.61
CA ASP A 32 -1.67 1.02 19.35
C ASP A 32 -2.89 1.81 19.89
N GLU A 33 -3.94 2.01 19.08
CA GLU A 33 -5.19 2.67 19.48
C GLU A 33 -5.97 1.86 20.54
N THR A 34 -5.95 0.53 20.43
CA THR A 34 -6.60 -0.35 21.42
C THR A 34 -5.88 -0.27 22.76
N ILE A 35 -4.54 -0.35 22.76
CA ILE A 35 -3.70 -0.17 23.96
C ILE A 35 -3.95 1.19 24.60
N GLU A 36 -3.94 2.27 23.81
CA GLU A 36 -4.17 3.63 24.31
C GLU A 36 -5.56 3.79 24.96
N ALA A 37 -6.61 3.15 24.40
CA ALA A 37 -7.95 3.13 24.97
C ALA A 37 -8.01 2.43 26.35
N PHE A 38 -7.15 1.43 26.59
CA PHE A 38 -7.06 0.74 27.87
C PHE A 38 -6.12 1.42 28.87
N GLY A 39 -5.12 2.18 28.42
CA GLY A 39 -4.17 2.91 29.29
C GLY A 39 -4.82 3.92 30.26
N GLY A 40 -6.07 4.33 30.01
CA GLY A 40 -6.86 5.15 30.94
C GLY A 40 -7.42 4.39 32.15
N MET A 41 -7.38 3.06 32.14
CA MET A 41 -7.84 2.21 33.24
C MET A 41 -6.66 1.81 34.12
N ASN A 42 -6.53 2.41 35.31
CA ASN A 42 -5.55 2.01 36.34
C ASN A 42 -5.90 0.62 36.92
N SER A 43 -5.58 -0.45 36.20
CA SER A 43 -5.87 -1.82 36.60
C SER A 43 -4.82 -2.79 36.06
N ASP A 44 -4.42 -3.78 36.86
CA ASP A 44 -3.58 -4.92 36.43
C ASP A 44 -4.19 -5.73 35.26
N PHE A 45 -5.47 -5.52 34.96
CA PHE A 45 -6.15 -6.05 33.78
C PHE A 45 -5.67 -5.39 32.49
N THR A 46 -5.35 -4.09 32.54
CA THR A 46 -4.82 -3.30 31.43
C THR A 46 -3.45 -3.84 31.01
N ASP A 47 -2.53 -4.04 31.96
CA ASP A 47 -1.17 -4.53 31.68
C ASP A 47 -1.17 -5.89 30.95
N LYS A 48 -2.03 -6.82 31.38
CA LYS A 48 -2.15 -8.15 30.74
C LYS A 48 -2.79 -8.07 29.36
N MET A 49 -3.66 -7.10 29.15
CA MET A 49 -4.30 -6.88 27.85
C MET A 49 -3.31 -6.24 26.87
N GLU A 50 -2.54 -5.24 27.31
CA GLU A 50 -1.44 -4.67 26.53
C GLU A 50 -0.44 -5.74 26.13
N GLU A 51 -0.01 -6.59 27.07
CA GLU A 51 0.90 -7.71 26.78
C GLU A 51 0.30 -8.70 25.77
N THR A 52 -1.00 -8.99 25.88
CA THR A 52 -1.69 -9.87 24.91
C THR A 52 -1.77 -9.24 23.53
N LEU A 53 -2.09 -7.94 23.44
CA LEU A 53 -2.21 -7.19 22.20
C LEU A 53 -0.85 -6.98 21.52
N ASP A 54 0.21 -6.68 22.29
CA ASP A 54 1.57 -6.55 21.76
C ASP A 54 2.13 -7.90 21.28
N ASN A 55 1.77 -9.01 21.94
CA ASN A 55 2.06 -10.37 21.44
C ASN A 55 1.30 -10.71 20.15
N MET A 56 0.17 -10.05 19.89
CA MET A 56 -0.59 -10.17 18.64
C MET A 56 -0.09 -9.21 17.55
N ARG A 57 0.91 -8.36 17.84
CA ARG A 57 1.47 -7.41 16.89
C ARG A 57 2.02 -8.12 15.67
N ASP A 58 1.32 -7.97 14.55
CA ASP A 58 1.71 -8.60 13.29
C ASP A 58 2.91 -7.87 12.68
N THR A 59 4.10 -8.26 13.10
CA THR A 59 5.39 -7.78 12.56
C THR A 59 5.59 -8.10 11.08
N LYS A 60 4.73 -8.93 10.47
CA LYS A 60 4.78 -9.26 9.03
C LYS A 60 3.85 -8.38 8.22
N ALA A 61 2.80 -7.81 8.82
CA ALA A 61 1.88 -6.90 8.13
C ALA A 61 2.63 -5.66 7.62
N GLU A 62 3.42 -5.00 8.46
CA GLU A 62 4.21 -3.84 8.05
C GLU A 62 5.19 -4.18 6.91
N LYS A 63 5.88 -5.32 7.01
CA LYS A 63 6.80 -5.79 5.97
C LYS A 63 6.09 -6.08 4.65
N LEU A 64 4.92 -6.70 4.70
CA LEU A 64 4.09 -6.98 3.53
C LEU A 64 3.59 -5.67 2.90
N TYR A 65 3.10 -4.73 3.70
CA TYR A 65 2.68 -3.40 3.26
C TYR A 65 3.83 -2.68 2.54
N ASN A 66 5.02 -2.64 3.16
CA ASN A 66 6.19 -1.97 2.57
C ASN A 66 6.60 -2.59 1.24
N ASN A 67 6.57 -3.93 1.12
CA ASN A 67 6.86 -4.62 -0.14
C ASN A 67 5.84 -4.31 -1.23
N LEU A 68 4.54 -4.34 -0.90
CA LEU A 68 3.46 -4.06 -1.84
C LEU A 68 3.45 -2.58 -2.25
N SER A 69 3.75 -1.66 -1.34
CA SER A 69 3.90 -0.23 -1.63
C SER A 69 5.08 0.03 -2.58
N ALA A 70 6.21 -0.63 -2.37
CA ALA A 70 7.36 -0.55 -3.27
C ALA A 70 7.01 -1.09 -4.67
N TYR A 71 6.29 -2.20 -4.75
CA TYR A 71 5.81 -2.78 -6.00
C TYR A 71 4.86 -1.83 -6.74
N ALA A 72 3.90 -1.22 -6.04
CA ALA A 72 2.98 -0.23 -6.62
C ALA A 72 3.74 0.97 -7.24
N LYS A 73 4.76 1.49 -6.56
CA LYS A 73 5.62 2.57 -7.09
C LYS A 73 6.40 2.15 -8.33
N SER A 74 6.90 0.91 -8.37
CA SER A 74 7.57 0.38 -9.56
C SER A 74 6.62 0.25 -10.75
N LEU A 75 5.37 -0.18 -10.51
CA LEU A 75 4.34 -0.23 -11.56
C LEU A 75 3.97 1.16 -12.07
N GLU A 76 3.84 2.14 -11.19
CA GLU A 76 3.58 3.54 -11.59
C GLU A 76 4.70 4.09 -12.47
N THR A 77 5.95 3.82 -12.11
CA THR A 77 7.12 4.20 -12.92
C THR A 77 7.08 3.53 -14.28
N LEU A 78 6.79 2.23 -14.33
CA LEU A 78 6.69 1.47 -15.57
C LEU A 78 5.60 2.02 -16.50
N ILE A 79 4.41 2.32 -15.96
CA ILE A 79 3.30 2.91 -16.73
C ILE A 79 3.74 4.23 -17.35
N LYS A 80 4.38 5.10 -16.55
CA LYS A 80 4.89 6.39 -17.01
C LYS A 80 5.92 6.21 -18.14
N ASP A 81 6.88 5.30 -17.98
CA ASP A 81 7.90 5.02 -19.00
C ASP A 81 7.27 4.54 -20.31
N PHE A 82 6.22 3.70 -20.23
CA PHE A 82 5.48 3.26 -21.41
C PHE A 82 4.78 4.43 -22.12
N GLU A 83 4.12 5.32 -21.37
CA GLU A 83 3.45 6.49 -21.95
C GLU A 83 4.42 7.47 -22.58
N GLU A 84 5.56 7.74 -21.91
CA GLU A 84 6.62 8.60 -22.44
C GLU A 84 7.23 8.01 -23.72
N THR A 85 7.45 6.69 -23.74
CA THR A 85 7.96 5.98 -24.92
C THR A 85 6.97 6.04 -26.08
N ASP A 86 5.68 5.76 -25.85
CA ASP A 86 4.63 5.81 -26.89
C ASP A 86 4.48 7.22 -27.48
N ASN A 87 4.55 8.25 -26.64
CA ASN A 87 4.55 9.64 -27.08
C ASN A 87 5.79 9.98 -27.91
N SER A 88 6.98 9.53 -27.48
CA SER A 88 8.23 9.80 -28.20
C SER A 88 8.23 9.20 -29.62
N ILE A 89 7.70 7.98 -29.77
CA ILE A 89 7.56 7.30 -31.06
C ILE A 89 6.56 8.04 -31.94
N SER A 90 5.42 8.47 -31.37
CA SER A 90 4.40 9.22 -32.11
C SER A 90 4.95 10.53 -32.68
N ILE A 91 5.72 11.28 -31.89
CA ILE A 91 6.37 12.54 -32.33
C ILE A 91 7.39 12.27 -33.45
N GLN A 92 8.16 11.17 -33.38
CA GLN A 92 9.11 10.81 -34.44
C GLN A 92 8.41 10.48 -35.76
N LEU A 93 7.26 9.79 -35.71
CA LEU A 93 6.50 9.40 -36.89
C LEU A 93 5.75 10.56 -37.56
N GLU A 94 5.34 11.59 -36.80
CA GLU A 94 4.70 12.80 -37.37
C GLU A 94 5.72 13.77 -37.99
N GLY A 95 7.01 13.59 -37.71
CA GLY A 95 8.11 14.38 -38.26
C GLY A 95 8.71 13.86 -39.58
N GLU A 96 8.27 12.69 -40.05
CA GLU A 96 8.56 12.12 -41.38
C GLU A 96 7.43 12.42 -42.39
#